data_AF-A0A9Q0QR70-F1
#
_entry.id   AF-A0A9Q0QR70-F1
#
_cell.length_a   1.000
_cell.length_b   1.000
_cell.length_c   1.000
_cell.angle_alpha   90.00
_cell.angle_beta   90.00
_cell.angle_gamma   90.00
#
_symmetry.space_group_name_H-M   'P 1'
#
loop_
_entity.id
_entity.type
_entity.pdbx_description
1 polymer ?
#
loop_
_entity_poly.entity_id
_entity_poly.type
_entity_poly.pdbx_seq_one_letter_code
_entity_poly.pdbx_strand_id
1 'polypeptide(L)'
;MTQGSTVDLCVLPEGCISNILSLTSPRDACRSSVVSSVFRSSLDSDSVWERFLPSDYQQILSSSISPSPFVFSSKKELYLHLCNNPVLIDNGTKTFALEKCSGKKCYMIGAKALSVVGGDQPEHWCWGPFPDSRFSEVVQLLDICWLEVRGRMETRLLSPSTTYVAYMVFDFTESAFGFDYYPAEVSVKLAAASSGGEEVKAAYLDRIGRNMRQAANLDPMGKERQQFRQDQVKLQPWIMHRREDGCRRPTTPTEPAGTQGERGWVDGDRVG
;
A
#
# COMPACT_ATOMS: atom_id res chain seq x y z
N MET A 1 -6.66 53.02 -24.35
CA MET A 1 -7.27 51.68 -24.12
C MET A 1 -6.33 50.66 -24.73
N THR A 2 -5.47 50.04 -23.93
CA THR A 2 -4.57 48.98 -24.41
C THR A 2 -5.42 47.74 -24.70
N GLN A 3 -5.55 47.38 -25.98
CA GLN A 3 -6.07 46.07 -26.36
C GLN A 3 -5.15 45.02 -25.73
N GLY A 4 -5.64 44.28 -24.75
CA GLY A 4 -4.95 43.10 -24.26
C GLY A 4 -4.91 42.08 -25.41
N SER A 5 -3.74 41.90 -26.02
CA SER A 5 -3.53 40.82 -26.98
C SER A 5 -3.77 39.49 -26.26
N THR A 6 -4.88 38.83 -26.55
CA THR A 6 -5.14 37.47 -26.08
C THR A 6 -4.21 36.52 -26.83
N VAL A 7 -3.23 35.95 -26.13
CA VAL A 7 -2.33 34.95 -26.71
C VAL A 7 -3.07 33.62 -26.78
N ASP A 8 -3.33 33.13 -27.98
CA ASP A 8 -3.91 31.79 -28.16
C ASP A 8 -2.81 30.72 -28.05
N LEU A 9 -2.91 29.91 -27.00
CA LEU A 9 -1.98 28.80 -26.74
C LEU A 9 -2.05 27.71 -27.81
N CYS A 10 -3.15 27.61 -28.57
CA CYS A 10 -3.32 26.60 -29.62
C CYS A 10 -2.46 26.89 -30.87
N VAL A 11 -1.87 28.09 -30.97
CA VAL A 11 -1.00 28.48 -32.09
C VAL A 11 0.46 28.05 -31.85
N LEU A 12 0.80 27.62 -30.62
CA LEU A 12 2.14 27.14 -30.30
C LEU A 12 2.44 25.80 -30.99
N PRO A 13 3.70 25.53 -31.39
CA PRO A 13 4.11 24.22 -31.86
C PRO A 13 3.83 23.13 -30.83
N GLU A 14 3.48 21.92 -31.28
CA GLU A 14 3.14 20.78 -30.43
C GLU A 14 4.22 20.50 -29.36
N GLY A 15 5.51 20.54 -29.74
CA GLY A 15 6.61 20.36 -28.79
C GLY A 15 6.66 21.42 -27.68
N CYS A 16 6.26 22.66 -27.96
CA CYS A 16 6.15 23.71 -26.93
C CYS A 16 5.01 23.40 -25.96
N ILE A 17 3.86 22.94 -26.48
CA ILE A 17 2.70 22.57 -25.66
C ILE A 17 3.04 21.33 -24.82
N SER A 18 3.67 20.30 -25.39
CA SER A 18 4.17 19.15 -24.65
C SER A 18 5.12 19.57 -23.53
N ASN A 19 6.08 20.45 -23.80
CA ASN A 19 6.98 20.95 -22.76
C ASN A 19 6.21 21.67 -21.64
N ILE A 20 5.26 22.54 -21.97
CA ILE A 20 4.39 23.21 -20.99
C ILE A 20 3.63 22.18 -20.15
N LEU A 21 2.99 21.20 -20.78
CA LEU A 21 2.23 20.14 -20.10
C LEU A 21 3.11 19.32 -19.15
N SER A 22 4.35 19.01 -19.56
CA SER A 22 5.30 18.24 -18.74
C SER A 22 5.71 18.94 -17.44
N LEU A 23 5.55 20.26 -17.37
CA LEU A 23 5.85 21.08 -16.18
C LEU A 23 4.64 21.21 -15.23
N THR A 24 3.48 20.68 -15.61
CA THR A 24 2.26 20.67 -14.78
C THR A 24 2.11 19.34 -14.03
N SER A 25 1.02 19.17 -13.28
CA SER A 25 0.67 17.86 -12.72
C SER A 25 0.01 16.97 -13.78
N PRO A 26 0.12 15.63 -13.67
CA PRO A 26 -0.62 14.70 -14.55
C PRO A 26 -2.12 14.99 -14.62
N ARG A 27 -2.73 15.37 -13.49
CA ARG A 27 -4.14 15.77 -13.41
C ARG A 27 -4.43 17.01 -14.26
N ASP A 28 -3.62 18.06 -14.12
CA ASP A 28 -3.85 19.34 -14.82
C ASP A 28 -3.57 19.19 -16.32
N ALA A 29 -2.55 18.43 -16.69
CA ALA A 29 -2.26 18.08 -18.07
C ALA A 29 -3.44 17.32 -18.71
N CYS A 30 -4.00 16.32 -18.01
CA CYS A 30 -5.18 15.60 -18.47
C CYS A 30 -6.41 16.51 -18.60
N ARG A 31 -6.64 17.43 -17.66
CA ARG A 31 -7.71 18.43 -17.76
C ARG A 31 -7.54 19.35 -18.98
N SER A 32 -6.30 19.73 -19.27
CA SER A 32 -5.97 20.58 -20.42
C SER A 32 -6.22 19.87 -21.75
N SER A 33 -6.09 18.54 -21.81
CA SER A 33 -6.42 17.78 -23.04
C SER A 33 -7.90 17.83 -23.44
N VAL A 34 -8.80 18.21 -22.53
CA VAL A 34 -10.24 18.27 -22.80
C VAL A 34 -10.62 19.55 -23.53
N VAL A 35 -9.79 20.60 -23.45
CA VAL A 35 -10.14 21.92 -24.03
C VAL A 35 -9.79 22.05 -25.51
N SER A 36 -8.85 21.26 -26.04
CA SER A 36 -8.42 21.35 -27.45
C SER A 36 -7.74 20.05 -27.90
N SER A 37 -7.94 19.70 -29.18
CA SER A 37 -7.31 18.52 -29.80
C SER A 37 -5.79 18.62 -29.84
N VAL A 38 -5.24 19.84 -29.97
CA VAL A 38 -3.77 20.06 -29.99
C VAL A 38 -3.17 19.74 -28.62
N PHE A 39 -3.83 20.13 -27.53
CA PHE A 39 -3.41 19.76 -26.18
C PHE A 39 -3.51 18.25 -25.95
N ARG A 40 -4.54 17.62 -26.53
CA ARG A 40 -4.71 16.17 -26.45
C ARG A 40 -3.60 15.41 -27.16
N SER A 41 -3.25 15.79 -28.39
CA SER A 41 -2.13 15.14 -29.11
C SER A 41 -0.80 15.39 -28.40
N SER A 42 -0.56 16.63 -27.96
CA SER A 42 0.66 17.00 -27.23
C SER A 42 0.83 16.22 -25.93
N LEU A 43 -0.27 15.92 -25.22
CA LEU A 43 -0.28 15.13 -23.99
C LEU A 43 0.11 13.68 -24.24
N ASP A 44 -0.20 13.12 -25.41
CA ASP A 44 0.12 11.71 -25.72
C ASP A 44 1.61 11.50 -26.06
N SER A 45 2.43 12.56 -26.07
CA SER A 45 3.88 12.47 -26.24
C SER A 45 4.57 11.82 -25.05
N ASP A 46 5.46 10.86 -25.32
CA ASP A 46 6.28 10.18 -24.29
C ASP A 46 7.17 11.15 -23.50
N SER A 47 7.59 12.26 -24.11
CA SER A 47 8.38 13.29 -23.41
C SER A 47 7.64 13.91 -22.22
N VAL A 48 6.31 14.01 -22.31
CA VAL A 48 5.45 14.51 -21.23
C VAL A 48 5.39 13.50 -20.09
N TRP A 49 5.09 12.25 -20.41
CA TRP A 49 4.93 11.19 -19.41
C TRP A 49 6.24 10.77 -18.77
N GLU A 50 7.37 10.87 -19.47
CA GLU A 50 8.70 10.66 -18.88
C GLU A 50 8.95 11.66 -17.72
N ARG A 51 8.46 12.90 -17.85
CA ARG A 51 8.57 13.94 -16.80
C ARG A 51 7.67 13.66 -15.59
N PHE A 52 6.56 12.95 -15.79
CA PHE A 52 5.64 12.56 -14.74
C PHE A 52 6.06 11.30 -13.98
N LEU A 53 6.95 10.49 -14.58
CA LEU A 53 7.55 9.34 -13.91
C LEU A 53 8.65 9.80 -12.93
N PRO A 54 8.79 9.14 -11.76
CA PRO A 54 9.90 9.43 -10.86
C PRO A 54 11.24 9.10 -11.53
N SER A 55 12.27 9.93 -11.40
CA SER A 55 13.55 9.75 -12.11
C SER A 55 14.23 8.40 -11.92
N ASP A 56 13.94 7.70 -10.81
CA ASP A 56 14.48 6.39 -10.44
C ASP A 56 13.52 5.23 -10.73
N TYR A 57 12.42 5.44 -11.48
CA TYR A 57 11.43 4.39 -11.79
C TYR A 57 12.07 3.14 -12.41
N GLN A 58 13.10 3.31 -13.27
CA GLN A 58 13.80 2.20 -13.91
C GLN A 58 14.52 1.31 -12.89
N GLN A 59 15.16 1.93 -11.88
CA GLN A 59 15.83 1.22 -10.80
C GLN A 59 14.81 0.46 -9.95
N ILE A 60 13.70 1.12 -9.60
CA ILE A 60 12.60 0.50 -8.85
C ILE A 60 12.06 -0.73 -9.61
N LEU A 61 11.77 -0.59 -10.90
CA LEU A 61 11.29 -1.69 -11.74
C LEU A 61 12.31 -2.82 -11.89
N SER A 62 13.60 -2.50 -11.98
CA SER A 62 14.65 -3.52 -12.03
C SER A 62 14.77 -4.36 -10.75
N SER A 63 14.39 -3.78 -9.60
CA SER A 63 14.37 -4.47 -8.31
C SER A 63 13.06 -5.20 -8.01
N SER A 64 12.10 -5.14 -8.93
CA SER A 64 10.79 -5.73 -8.72
C SER A 64 10.75 -7.24 -8.92
N ILE A 65 9.80 -7.89 -8.26
CA ILE A 65 9.52 -9.32 -8.41
C ILE A 65 8.40 -9.44 -9.43
N SER A 66 8.75 -9.27 -10.70
CA SER A 66 7.85 -9.56 -11.81
C SER A 66 8.37 -10.77 -12.58
N PRO A 67 7.53 -11.78 -12.86
CA PRO A 67 7.91 -12.92 -13.67
C PRO A 67 8.14 -12.56 -15.15
N SER A 68 7.67 -11.40 -15.61
CA SER A 68 7.86 -10.90 -16.96
C SER A 68 8.46 -9.49 -17.00
N PRO A 69 9.24 -9.17 -18.05
CA PRO A 69 9.72 -7.82 -18.28
C PRO A 69 8.56 -6.85 -18.50
N PHE A 70 8.66 -5.66 -17.93
CA PHE A 70 7.73 -4.56 -18.17
C PHE A 70 7.92 -4.01 -19.59
N VAL A 71 7.15 -4.51 -20.54
CA VAL A 71 7.12 -4.00 -21.92
C VAL A 71 5.82 -3.21 -22.10
N PHE A 72 5.96 -1.92 -22.34
CA PHE A 72 4.84 -1.00 -22.59
C PHE A 72 5.02 -0.31 -23.93
N SER A 73 3.91 -0.01 -24.60
CA SER A 73 3.90 0.68 -25.90
C SER A 73 4.20 2.18 -25.80
N SER A 74 3.97 2.77 -24.62
CA SER A 74 4.22 4.20 -24.34
C SER A 74 4.52 4.44 -22.86
N LYS A 75 5.10 5.59 -22.54
CA LYS A 75 5.32 6.06 -21.16
C LYS A 75 4.02 6.36 -20.44
N LYS A 76 3.00 6.79 -21.18
CA LYS A 76 1.63 6.95 -20.66
C LYS A 76 1.07 5.63 -20.14
N GLU A 77 1.21 4.56 -20.92
CA GLU A 77 0.76 3.23 -20.54
C GLU A 77 1.50 2.74 -19.29
N LEU A 78 2.83 2.90 -19.25
CA LEU A 78 3.64 2.60 -18.07
C LEU A 78 3.16 3.37 -16.83
N TYR A 79 2.95 4.69 -16.95
CA TYR A 79 2.49 5.52 -15.83
C TYR A 79 1.14 5.02 -15.30
N LEU A 80 0.17 4.77 -16.18
CA LEU A 80 -1.15 4.28 -15.80
C LEU A 80 -1.08 2.88 -15.20
N HIS A 81 -0.20 2.02 -15.70
CA HIS A 81 0.05 0.71 -15.12
C HIS A 81 0.55 0.83 -13.67
N LEU A 82 1.56 1.67 -13.43
CA LEU A 82 2.10 1.92 -12.08
C LEU A 82 1.10 2.56 -11.11
N CYS A 83 0.08 3.27 -11.61
CA CYS A 83 -1.00 3.80 -10.78
C CYS A 83 -1.98 2.71 -10.33
N ASN A 84 -2.28 1.75 -11.21
CA ASN A 84 -3.36 0.79 -11.00
C ASN A 84 -2.87 -0.57 -10.49
N ASN A 85 -1.61 -0.92 -10.77
CA ASN A 85 -1.01 -2.21 -10.48
C ASN A 85 0.26 -2.00 -9.63
N PRO A 86 0.13 -2.01 -8.29
CA PRO A 86 1.26 -1.84 -7.40
C PRO A 86 2.24 -3.00 -7.53
N VAL A 87 3.52 -2.65 -7.70
CA VAL A 87 4.60 -3.56 -8.03
C VAL A 87 5.29 -4.02 -6.76
N LEU A 88 5.48 -5.33 -6.58
CA LEU A 88 6.22 -5.90 -5.45
C LEU A 88 7.73 -5.63 -5.59
N ILE A 89 8.32 -5.08 -4.54
CA ILE A 89 9.74 -4.76 -4.42
C ILE A 89 10.28 -5.28 -3.07
N ASP A 90 11.57 -5.12 -2.82
CA ASP A 90 12.23 -5.50 -1.55
C ASP A 90 11.88 -6.94 -1.13
N ASN A 91 12.18 -7.91 -2.00
CA ASN A 91 11.90 -9.33 -1.77
C ASN A 91 10.41 -9.61 -1.46
N GLY A 92 9.51 -8.77 -1.98
CA GLY A 92 8.06 -8.95 -1.86
C GLY A 92 7.50 -8.40 -0.56
N THR A 93 8.30 -7.69 0.23
CA THR A 93 7.88 -7.14 1.52
C THR A 93 7.31 -5.73 1.41
N LYS A 94 7.45 -5.07 0.25
CA LYS A 94 6.87 -3.75 -0.01
C LYS A 94 6.26 -3.70 -1.41
N THR A 95 5.30 -2.81 -1.60
CA THR A 95 4.79 -2.47 -2.93
C THR A 95 5.07 -1.03 -3.28
N PHE A 96 5.34 -0.77 -4.55
CA PHE A 96 5.49 0.55 -5.14
C PHE A 96 4.33 0.85 -6.10
N ALA A 97 3.81 2.08 -6.05
CA ALA A 97 2.81 2.60 -6.99
C ALA A 97 2.97 4.11 -7.18
N LEU A 98 2.25 4.68 -8.14
CA LEU A 98 2.15 6.13 -8.32
C LEU A 98 0.77 6.65 -7.90
N GLU A 99 0.76 7.78 -7.20
CA GLU A 99 -0.47 8.56 -6.99
C GLU A 99 -0.87 9.18 -8.33
N LYS A 100 -2.05 8.78 -8.81
CA LYS A 100 -2.51 9.03 -10.20
C LYS A 100 -2.57 10.50 -10.60
N CYS A 101 -2.76 11.41 -9.65
CA CYS A 101 -3.01 12.81 -9.96
C CYS A 101 -1.74 13.66 -9.98
N SER A 102 -0.73 13.25 -9.21
CA SER A 102 0.49 13.99 -8.94
C SER A 102 1.75 13.25 -9.41
N GLY A 103 1.66 11.95 -9.69
CA GLY A 103 2.82 11.11 -10.02
C GLY A 103 3.76 10.87 -8.83
N LYS A 104 3.34 11.21 -7.60
CA LYS A 104 4.15 10.99 -6.40
C LYS A 104 4.17 9.51 -6.03
N LYS A 105 5.31 9.07 -5.50
CA LYS A 105 5.51 7.67 -5.13
C LYS A 105 4.65 7.31 -3.93
N CYS A 106 3.94 6.19 -4.01
CA CYS A 106 3.20 5.56 -2.93
C CYS A 106 3.82 4.21 -2.60
N TYR A 107 3.98 3.93 -1.31
CA TYR A 107 4.54 2.67 -0.83
C TYR A 107 3.58 2.00 0.17
N MET A 108 3.56 0.68 0.14
CA MET A 108 2.94 -0.14 1.17
C MET A 108 4.01 -1.05 1.77
N ILE A 109 4.03 -1.20 3.09
CA ILE A 109 4.93 -2.11 3.79
C ILE A 109 4.08 -3.29 4.27
N GLY A 110 4.45 -4.49 3.85
CA GLY A 110 3.81 -5.73 4.29
C GLY A 110 4.26 -6.11 5.70
N ALA A 111 3.48 -6.95 6.38
CA ALA A 111 3.71 -7.34 7.77
C ALA A 111 5.12 -7.89 8.02
N LYS A 112 5.69 -8.64 7.06
CA LYS A 112 7.06 -9.19 7.15
C LYS A 112 8.17 -8.13 7.23
N ALA A 113 7.92 -6.91 6.79
CA ALA A 113 8.86 -5.78 6.90
C ALA A 113 8.54 -4.84 8.08
N LEU A 114 7.54 -5.19 8.91
CA LEU A 114 7.24 -4.49 10.16
C LEU A 114 7.86 -5.24 11.33
N SER A 115 8.22 -4.49 12.37
CA SER A 115 8.55 -5.06 13.67
C SER A 115 7.27 -5.13 14.51
N VAL A 116 6.87 -6.35 14.86
CA VAL A 116 5.68 -6.63 15.66
C VAL A 116 6.15 -7.29 16.95
N VAL A 117 5.74 -6.76 18.10
CA VAL A 117 6.15 -7.31 19.41
C VAL A 117 5.68 -8.75 19.56
N GLY A 118 6.63 -9.64 19.88
CA GLY A 118 6.39 -11.08 20.00
C GLY A 118 5.97 -11.75 18.69
N GLY A 119 6.16 -11.11 17.53
CA GLY A 119 5.69 -11.61 16.23
C GLY A 119 6.24 -12.99 15.82
N ASP A 120 7.25 -13.49 16.52
CA ASP A 120 7.85 -14.82 16.40
C ASP A 120 7.20 -15.88 17.32
N GLN A 121 6.31 -15.47 18.24
CA GLN A 121 5.63 -16.34 19.19
C GLN A 121 4.34 -16.91 18.59
N PRO A 122 4.29 -18.21 18.25
CA PRO A 122 3.13 -18.83 17.58
C PRO A 122 1.88 -18.93 18.47
N GLU A 123 2.05 -18.73 19.78
CA GLU A 123 0.97 -18.64 20.77
C GLU A 123 0.10 -17.40 20.54
N HIS A 124 0.71 -16.33 20.04
CA HIS A 124 0.10 -15.00 19.88
C HIS A 124 -0.12 -14.63 18.41
N TRP A 125 0.64 -15.22 17.48
CA TRP A 125 0.65 -14.81 16.08
C TRP A 125 0.58 -16.01 15.12
N CYS A 126 -0.28 -15.91 14.11
CA CYS A 126 -0.24 -16.81 12.95
C CYS A 126 0.25 -16.03 11.72
N TRP A 127 1.27 -16.53 11.06
CA TRP A 127 1.70 -16.05 9.73
C TRP A 127 1.11 -16.96 8.65
N GLY A 128 0.59 -16.36 7.59
CA GLY A 128 0.04 -17.13 6.49
C GLY A 128 -0.47 -16.27 5.34
N PRO A 129 -0.84 -16.89 4.21
CA PRO A 129 -1.44 -16.19 3.10
C PRO A 129 -2.83 -15.68 3.49
N PHE A 130 -3.22 -14.56 2.89
CA PHE A 130 -4.56 -14.02 3.02
C PHE A 130 -5.07 -13.66 1.61
N PRO A 131 -6.22 -14.19 1.17
CA PRO A 131 -6.65 -14.08 -0.24
C PRO A 131 -6.71 -12.64 -0.78
N ASP A 132 -7.11 -11.69 0.07
CA ASP A 132 -7.24 -10.28 -0.33
C ASP A 132 -5.96 -9.46 -0.10
N SER A 133 -4.89 -10.11 0.36
CA SER A 133 -3.58 -9.48 0.54
C SER A 133 -2.78 -9.54 -0.75
N ARG A 134 -2.05 -8.46 -1.03
CA ARG A 134 -1.05 -8.42 -2.11
C ARG A 134 0.32 -8.94 -1.70
N PHE A 135 0.50 -9.16 -0.40
CA PHE A 135 1.68 -9.81 0.18
C PHE A 135 1.41 -11.30 0.35
N SER A 136 2.42 -12.12 0.09
CA SER A 136 2.35 -13.58 0.21
C SER A 136 2.04 -14.06 1.63
N GLU A 137 2.45 -13.28 2.62
CA GLU A 137 2.17 -13.54 4.03
C GLU A 137 1.69 -12.26 4.72
N VAL A 138 0.63 -12.41 5.50
CA VAL A 138 0.18 -11.46 6.51
C VAL A 138 0.41 -12.05 7.89
N VAL A 139 0.23 -11.22 8.93
CA VAL A 139 0.25 -11.67 10.31
C VAL A 139 -1.13 -11.48 10.93
N GLN A 140 -1.67 -12.55 11.51
CA GLN A 140 -2.90 -12.54 12.28
C GLN A 140 -2.55 -12.55 13.78
N LEU A 141 -3.10 -11.60 14.52
CA LEU A 141 -3.05 -11.59 15.97
C LEU A 141 -4.11 -12.56 16.53
N LEU A 142 -3.68 -13.48 17.41
CA LEU A 142 -4.54 -14.43 18.11
C LEU A 142 -5.00 -13.87 19.45
N ASP A 143 -4.04 -13.53 20.32
CA ASP A 143 -4.28 -12.97 21.64
C ASP A 143 -3.00 -12.31 22.18
N ILE A 144 -3.07 -11.10 22.74
CA ILE A 144 -1.94 -10.41 23.39
C ILE A 144 -2.46 -9.36 24.37
N CYS A 145 -1.69 -9.05 25.42
CA CYS A 145 -2.05 -8.03 26.41
C CYS A 145 -1.70 -6.59 26.00
N TRP A 146 -0.76 -6.40 25.07
CA TRP A 146 -0.50 -5.10 24.42
C TRP A 146 0.01 -5.31 22.99
N LEU A 147 -0.40 -4.44 22.07
CA LEU A 147 -0.01 -4.48 20.66
C LEU A 147 0.95 -3.33 20.35
N GLU A 148 2.12 -3.65 19.81
CA GLU A 148 3.04 -2.65 19.29
C GLU A 148 3.57 -3.09 17.91
N VAL A 149 3.38 -2.20 16.93
CA VAL A 149 3.80 -2.39 15.55
C VAL A 149 4.62 -1.19 15.12
N ARG A 150 5.86 -1.43 14.67
CA ARG A 150 6.77 -0.40 14.18
C ARG A 150 7.11 -0.65 12.72
N GLY A 151 7.02 0.41 11.92
CA GLY A 151 7.50 0.44 10.55
C GLY A 151 8.67 1.40 10.41
N ARG A 152 9.56 1.13 9.46
CA ARG A 152 10.62 2.06 9.05
C ARG A 152 10.64 2.20 7.55
N MET A 153 10.76 3.44 7.08
CA MET A 153 10.96 3.74 5.68
C MET A 153 12.09 4.76 5.54
N GLU A 154 12.95 4.53 4.56
CA GLU A 154 14.00 5.48 4.23
C GLU A 154 13.40 6.65 3.45
N THR A 155 13.63 7.88 3.93
CA THR A 155 13.07 9.09 3.32
C THR A 155 13.55 9.34 1.90
N ARG A 156 14.73 8.81 1.52
CA ARG A 156 15.25 8.87 0.14
C ARG A 156 14.39 8.13 -0.88
N LEU A 157 13.57 7.17 -0.43
CA LEU A 157 12.64 6.46 -1.30
C LEU A 157 11.40 7.30 -1.60
N LEU A 158 11.05 8.25 -0.72
CA LEU A 158 9.90 9.12 -0.88
C LEU A 158 10.13 10.20 -1.94
N SER A 159 9.04 10.70 -2.53
CA SER A 159 9.11 11.87 -3.40
C SER A 159 9.48 13.12 -2.60
N PRO A 160 10.40 13.96 -3.10
CA PRO A 160 10.76 15.21 -2.43
C PRO A 160 9.58 16.18 -2.39
N SER A 161 9.61 17.09 -1.42
CA SER A 161 8.62 18.17 -1.24
C SER A 161 7.17 17.68 -1.32
N THR A 162 6.89 16.56 -0.67
CA THR A 162 5.58 15.89 -0.72
C THR A 162 5.11 15.61 0.70
N THR A 163 3.88 16.01 1.01
CA THR A 163 3.23 15.66 2.27
C THR A 163 2.70 14.23 2.17
N TYR A 164 3.16 13.37 3.08
CA TYR A 164 2.73 11.98 3.16
C TYR A 164 1.72 11.80 4.29
N VAL A 165 0.78 10.89 4.07
CA VAL A 165 -0.12 10.37 5.10
C VAL A 165 0.17 8.88 5.24
N ALA A 166 0.38 8.42 6.48
CA ALA A 166 0.54 7.01 6.79
C ALA A 166 -0.81 6.40 7.15
N TYR A 167 -1.09 5.22 6.61
CA TYR A 167 -2.29 4.45 6.92
C TYR A 167 -1.89 3.09 7.45
N MET A 168 -2.53 2.64 8.52
CA MET A 168 -2.49 1.25 8.96
C MET A 168 -3.68 0.53 8.32
N VAL A 169 -3.40 -0.48 7.49
CA VAL A 169 -4.43 -1.31 6.84
C VAL A 169 -4.49 -2.64 7.57
N PHE A 170 -5.66 -2.97 8.11
CA PHE A 170 -5.90 -4.18 8.89
C PHE A 170 -7.36 -4.62 8.71
N ASP A 171 -7.65 -5.85 9.10
CA ASP A 171 -8.99 -6.42 9.15
C ASP A 171 -9.21 -7.11 10.49
N PHE A 172 -10.47 -7.33 10.85
CA PHE A 172 -10.86 -7.99 12.10
C PHE A 172 -11.51 -9.34 11.81
N THR A 173 -11.04 -10.37 12.50
CA THR A 173 -11.77 -11.64 12.58
C THR A 173 -13.06 -11.46 13.35
N GLU A 174 -14.03 -12.37 13.18
CA GLU A 174 -15.30 -12.30 13.91
C GLU A 174 -15.10 -12.33 15.43
N SER A 175 -14.10 -13.07 15.90
CA SER A 175 -13.74 -13.20 17.31
C SER A 175 -12.89 -12.06 17.86
N ALA A 176 -12.51 -11.06 17.06
CA ALA A 176 -11.66 -9.97 17.54
C ALA A 176 -12.43 -9.05 18.52
N PHE A 177 -11.83 -8.81 19.69
CA PHE A 177 -12.32 -7.92 20.75
C PHE A 177 -11.13 -7.16 21.37
N GLY A 178 -11.39 -6.12 22.18
CA GLY A 178 -10.35 -5.43 22.96
C GLY A 178 -9.88 -4.10 22.38
N PHE A 179 -9.99 -3.93 21.06
CA PHE A 179 -9.45 -2.78 20.31
C PHE A 179 -10.30 -1.51 20.37
N ASP A 180 -11.54 -1.61 20.85
CA ASP A 180 -12.48 -0.50 21.01
C ASP A 180 -12.49 0.11 22.42
N TYR A 181 -11.79 -0.50 23.40
CA TYR A 181 -11.77 -0.01 24.78
C TYR A 181 -10.76 1.10 25.03
N TYR A 182 -9.56 0.99 24.45
CA TYR A 182 -8.49 1.97 24.61
C TYR A 182 -7.99 2.44 23.25
N PRO A 183 -7.74 3.74 23.05
CA PRO A 183 -7.14 4.22 21.82
C PRO A 183 -5.71 3.71 21.70
N ALA A 184 -5.32 3.32 20.49
CA ALA A 184 -3.94 3.05 20.14
C ALA A 184 -3.17 4.37 20.02
N GLU A 185 -1.94 4.38 20.53
CA GLU A 185 -0.99 5.45 20.27
C GLU A 185 -0.39 5.25 18.87
N VAL A 186 -0.49 6.27 18.03
CA VAL A 186 0.08 6.30 16.69
C VAL A 186 1.05 7.44 16.62
N SER A 187 2.31 7.15 16.32
CA SER A 187 3.35 8.17 16.17
C SER A 187 4.09 8.06 14.85
N VAL A 188 4.50 9.22 14.33
CA VAL A 188 5.41 9.32 13.18
C VAL A 188 6.59 10.16 13.60
N LYS A 189 7.80 9.64 13.39
CA LYS A 189 9.05 10.28 13.76
C LYS A 189 10.01 10.33 12.60
N LEU A 190 10.53 11.52 12.32
CA LEU A 190 11.63 11.69 11.38
C LEU A 190 12.96 11.41 12.10
N ALA A 191 13.66 10.34 11.72
CA ALA A 191 14.92 9.92 12.32
C ALA A 191 16.13 10.77 11.88
N ALA A 192 15.98 12.09 11.73
CA ALA A 192 17.08 13.02 11.48
C ALA A 192 17.68 13.49 12.80
N ALA A 193 19.00 13.72 12.81
CA ALA A 193 19.79 14.02 13.99
C ALA A 193 19.16 15.12 14.89
N SER A 194 18.93 14.76 16.15
CA SER A 194 18.77 15.64 17.32
C SER A 194 17.60 16.62 17.40
N SER A 195 16.73 16.74 16.39
CA SER A 195 15.65 17.75 16.40
C SER A 195 14.33 17.32 15.72
N GLY A 196 14.20 16.06 15.34
CA GLY A 196 12.98 15.55 14.69
C GLY A 196 11.78 15.59 15.63
N GLY A 197 10.79 16.42 15.31
CA GLY A 197 9.49 16.43 15.99
C GLY A 197 8.83 15.06 15.89
N GLU A 198 8.39 14.54 17.02
CA GLU A 198 7.57 13.34 17.11
C GLU A 198 6.11 13.78 17.22
N GLU A 199 5.30 13.41 16.23
CA GLU A 199 3.87 13.67 16.26
C GLU A 199 3.19 12.41 16.79
N VAL A 200 2.56 12.51 17.96
CA VAL A 200 1.82 11.43 18.61
C VAL A 200 0.33 11.74 18.56
N LYS A 201 -0.48 10.77 18.14
CA LYS A 201 -1.94 10.86 18.08
C LYS A 201 -2.57 9.61 18.68
N ALA A 202 -3.74 9.78 19.27
CA ALA A 202 -4.59 8.67 19.70
C ALA A 202 -5.56 8.29 18.57
N ALA A 203 -5.69 7.01 18.26
CA ALA A 203 -6.63 6.50 17.26
C ALA A 203 -7.29 5.20 17.74
N TYR A 204 -8.60 5.04 17.50
CA TYR A 204 -9.30 3.78 17.79
C TYR A 204 -9.21 2.85 16.59
N LEU A 205 -8.92 1.57 16.84
CA LEU A 205 -8.97 0.53 15.83
C LEU A 205 -10.40 -0.06 15.85
N ASP A 206 -11.29 0.46 15.01
CA ASP A 206 -12.69 0.02 14.95
C ASP A 206 -13.00 -0.70 13.63
N ARG A 207 -13.97 -1.62 13.68
CA ARG A 207 -14.52 -2.27 12.51
C ARG A 207 -15.21 -1.22 11.65
N ILE A 208 -14.75 -1.08 10.40
CA ILE A 208 -15.39 -0.23 9.39
C ILE A 208 -16.84 -0.70 9.22
N GLY A 209 -17.80 -0.04 9.88
CA GLY A 209 -19.23 -0.36 9.79
C GLY A 209 -20.08 -0.19 11.05
N ARG A 210 -19.51 -0.11 12.27
CA ARG A 210 -20.34 0.10 13.49
C ARG A 210 -20.85 1.54 13.66
N ASN A 211 -20.19 2.52 13.03
CA ASN A 211 -20.52 3.95 13.18
C ASN A 211 -21.73 4.47 12.39
N MET A 212 -22.54 3.63 11.73
CA MET A 212 -23.79 4.10 11.10
C MET A 212 -25.06 3.80 11.92
N ARG A 213 -24.97 3.01 13.01
CA ARG A 213 -26.16 2.62 13.81
C ARG A 213 -26.15 3.02 15.28
N GLN A 214 -25.03 3.52 15.83
CA GLN A 214 -24.93 3.86 17.25
C GLN A 214 -24.61 5.33 17.55
N ALA A 215 -24.51 6.20 16.54
CA ALA A 215 -24.39 7.65 16.74
C ALA A 215 -25.70 8.35 17.17
N ALA A 216 -26.72 7.60 17.59
CA ALA A 216 -28.01 8.15 18.02
C ALA A 216 -28.26 8.12 19.53
N ASN A 217 -27.41 7.48 20.34
CA ASN A 217 -27.62 7.51 21.79
C ASN A 217 -26.31 7.44 22.57
N LEU A 218 -26.24 8.31 23.58
CA LEU A 218 -25.19 8.54 24.57
C LEU A 218 -24.07 9.51 24.14
N ASP A 219 -24.37 10.79 24.38
CA ASP A 219 -23.38 11.73 24.90
C ASP A 219 -23.94 12.31 26.22
N PRO A 220 -23.26 12.08 27.35
CA PRO A 220 -23.31 13.06 28.42
C PRO A 220 -21.91 13.33 28.95
N MET A 221 -20.99 13.79 28.11
CA MET A 221 -19.92 14.70 28.53
C MET A 221 -19.25 15.30 27.30
N GLY A 222 -19.69 16.52 26.97
CA GLY A 222 -19.20 17.31 25.87
C GLY A 222 -17.67 17.34 25.81
N LYS A 223 -17.11 16.57 24.88
CA LYS A 223 -15.79 16.78 24.31
C LYS A 223 -15.95 16.75 22.81
N GLU A 224 -15.65 17.91 22.24
CA GLU A 224 -15.65 18.20 20.82
C GLU A 224 -14.96 17.08 20.04
N ARG A 225 -15.76 16.23 19.38
CA ARG A 225 -15.26 15.27 18.41
C ARG A 225 -14.71 16.09 17.25
N GLN A 226 -13.39 16.21 17.15
CA GLN A 226 -12.78 16.64 15.90
C GLN A 226 -13.03 15.55 14.87
N GLN A 227 -14.15 15.72 14.17
CA GLN A 227 -14.51 14.95 13.01
C GLN A 227 -13.44 15.19 11.96
N PHE A 228 -12.59 14.18 11.73
CA PHE A 228 -11.70 14.16 10.58
C PHE A 228 -12.59 14.34 9.35
N ARG A 229 -12.52 15.53 8.76
CA ARG A 229 -13.20 15.86 7.52
C ARG A 229 -12.57 14.96 6.46
N GLN A 230 -13.31 13.93 6.08
CA GLN A 230 -12.89 12.92 5.12
C GLN A 230 -12.98 13.51 3.71
N ASP A 231 -12.13 14.49 3.42
CA ASP A 231 -11.85 14.89 2.04
C ASP A 231 -10.78 13.93 1.51
N GLN A 232 -11.15 12.65 1.40
CA GLN A 232 -10.28 11.63 0.83
C GLN A 232 -10.36 11.66 -0.68
N VAL A 233 -9.21 11.80 -1.30
CA VAL A 233 -8.92 11.07 -2.54
C VAL A 233 -9.12 9.59 -2.22
N LYS A 234 -10.33 9.09 -2.51
CA LYS A 234 -10.69 7.68 -2.50
C LYS A 234 -9.77 6.96 -3.49
N LEU A 235 -8.68 6.38 -3.00
CA LEU A 235 -8.24 5.12 -3.58
C LEU A 235 -9.35 4.13 -3.20
N GLN A 236 -9.96 3.52 -4.21
CA GLN A 236 -11.18 2.71 -4.10
C GLN A 236 -11.17 1.85 -2.82
N PRO A 237 -12.14 2.01 -1.91
CA PRO A 237 -12.31 1.10 -0.79
C PRO A 237 -12.64 -0.27 -1.40
N TRP A 238 -11.74 -1.24 -1.25
CA TRP A 238 -12.04 -2.59 -1.69
C TRP A 238 -12.99 -3.22 -0.66
N ILE A 239 -14.16 -3.61 -1.15
CA ILE A 239 -15.18 -4.31 -0.37
C ILE A 239 -14.65 -5.74 -0.17
N MET A 240 -14.27 -6.06 1.07
CA MET A 240 -13.94 -7.42 1.48
C MET A 240 -15.19 -8.29 1.37
N HIS A 241 -15.13 -9.35 0.56
CA HIS A 241 -16.14 -10.40 0.59
C HIS A 241 -15.67 -11.52 1.52
N ARG A 242 -16.41 -11.66 2.63
CA ARG A 242 -16.22 -12.62 3.72
C ARG A 242 -16.13 -14.07 3.23
N ARG A 243 -15.07 -14.79 3.63
CA ARG A 243 -15.10 -16.24 3.92
C ARG A 243 -14.18 -16.58 5.09
N GLU A 244 -14.66 -17.53 5.90
CA GLU A 244 -14.05 -18.02 7.13
C GLU A 244 -13.19 -19.24 6.83
N ASP A 245 -11.89 -19.02 6.59
CA ASP A 245 -10.91 -20.10 6.68
C ASP A 245 -9.74 -19.60 7.53
N GLY A 246 -9.88 -19.74 8.85
CA GLY A 246 -8.82 -19.39 9.80
C GLY A 246 -7.61 -20.33 9.66
N CYS A 247 -6.42 -19.85 10.04
CA CYS A 247 -5.23 -20.69 10.20
C CYS A 247 -5.57 -21.95 11.01
N ARG A 248 -5.59 -23.14 10.38
CA ARG A 248 -5.63 -24.40 11.12
C ARG A 248 -4.26 -24.59 11.76
N ARG A 249 -4.25 -24.72 13.09
CA ARG A 249 -3.03 -25.11 13.83
C ARG A 249 -2.45 -26.38 13.22
N PRO A 250 -1.13 -26.50 13.02
CA PRO A 250 -0.51 -27.78 12.77
C PRO A 250 -0.80 -28.68 13.97
N THR A 251 -1.61 -29.71 13.78
CA THR A 251 -1.74 -30.77 14.78
C THR A 251 -0.44 -31.55 14.79
N THR A 252 0.28 -31.52 15.91
CA THR A 252 1.41 -32.42 16.17
C THR A 252 0.95 -33.87 15.95
N PRO A 253 1.67 -34.70 15.16
CA PRO A 253 1.35 -36.11 15.07
C PRO A 253 1.68 -36.76 16.41
N THR A 254 0.66 -37.30 17.08
CA THR A 254 0.86 -38.19 18.22
C THR A 254 1.49 -39.48 17.69
N GLU A 255 2.73 -39.77 18.06
CA GLU A 255 3.34 -41.08 17.85
C GLU A 255 2.52 -42.16 18.58
N PRO A 256 2.15 -43.27 17.92
CA PRO A 256 1.76 -44.47 18.63
C PRO A 256 3.00 -45.30 18.99
N ALA A 257 3.04 -45.71 20.26
CA ALA A 257 4.05 -46.59 20.81
C ALA A 257 4.05 -47.97 20.13
N GLY A 258 5.24 -48.37 19.67
CA GLY A 258 5.82 -49.72 19.60
C GLY A 258 4.96 -50.95 19.27
N THR A 259 5.42 -51.70 18.26
CA THR A 259 5.67 -53.14 18.46
C THR A 259 6.77 -53.65 17.52
N GLN A 260 7.74 -54.34 18.10
CA GLN A 260 8.83 -55.06 17.42
C GLN A 260 8.29 -56.11 16.45
N GLY A 261 9.00 -56.30 15.34
CA GLY A 261 8.80 -57.42 14.42
C GLY A 261 9.96 -57.52 13.43
N GLU A 262 10.80 -58.52 13.65
CA GLU A 262 12.00 -58.88 12.88
C GLU A 262 11.77 -59.24 11.41
N ARG A 263 12.91 -59.36 10.68
CA ARG A 263 13.17 -59.98 9.37
C ARG A 263 12.97 -59.04 8.18
N GLY A 264 13.87 -58.93 7.22
CA GLY A 264 15.12 -59.62 6.94
C GLY A 264 15.71 -58.99 5.66
N TRP A 265 17.03 -58.88 5.59
CA TRP A 265 17.74 -58.46 4.39
C TRP A 265 17.83 -59.64 3.43
N VAL A 266 17.37 -59.45 2.19
CA VAL A 266 17.69 -60.31 1.06
C VAL A 266 18.00 -59.43 -0.14
N ASP A 267 19.25 -59.54 -0.59
CA ASP A 267 19.79 -59.04 -1.85
C ASP A 267 19.10 -59.66 -3.07
N GLY A 268 19.23 -58.98 -4.22
CA GLY A 268 19.42 -59.68 -5.50
C GLY A 268 18.55 -59.21 -6.66
N ASP A 269 19.22 -58.50 -7.58
CA ASP A 269 19.18 -58.67 -9.04
C ASP A 269 17.83 -58.92 -9.76
N ARG A 270 17.58 -58.11 -10.81
CA ARG A 270 17.87 -58.50 -12.22
C ARG A 270 17.03 -57.69 -13.23
N VAL A 271 17.76 -56.91 -14.04
CA VAL A 271 17.74 -56.76 -15.52
C VAL A 271 16.41 -56.52 -16.26
N GLY A 272 16.47 -55.59 -17.23
CA GLY A 272 15.73 -55.68 -18.49
C GLY A 272 15.06 -54.41 -18.90
#